data_AF-A0A6A7WEB1-F1
#
_entry.id   AF-A0A6A7WEB1-F1
#
_cell.length_a   1.000
_cell.length_b   1.000
_cell.length_c   1.000
_cell.angle_alpha   90.00
_cell.angle_beta   90.00
_cell.angle_gamma   90.00
#
_symmetry.space_group_name_H-M   'P 1'
#
loop_
_entity.id
_entity.type
_entity.pdbx_description
1 polymer ?
#
loop_
_entity_poly.entity_id
_entity_poly.type
_entity_poly.pdbx_seq_one_letter_code
_entity_poly.pdbx_strand_id
1 'polypeptide(L)'
;MRSFEQIQLTLGIEDSLVPIDELISILDGFQGVTLSINETLNKTYSCGFDKVTVQVLGFEHGSFRIPFSIDKFSEHILCPVLSTVIGSLIVWYLTTDNNQMSIQLPNEQVSIDRTEFDCNKKVRDSVNKIAKTVINSEKISNLSLKYRDEDNQEVSVQIDKNQLANRITDIEGDVVIQNISNVRLEIVSPTLEAKSVQWKVRYEGKVRSMKMNDLGFLELIGRRDIAFSKGDIITCNIQITEITEIDGSVKLKYAITQVHNFPHYHRVINAEEQNLNLE
;
A
#
# COMPACT_ATOMS: atom_id res chain seq x y z
N MET A 1 -21.51 -11.57 -9.61
CA MET A 1 -22.01 -12.16 -8.34
C MET A 1 -21.66 -11.22 -7.19
N ARG A 2 -22.57 -11.01 -6.23
CA ARG A 2 -22.30 -10.22 -5.02
C ARG A 2 -22.52 -11.10 -3.79
N SER A 3 -21.57 -11.09 -2.86
CA SER A 3 -21.61 -11.90 -1.63
C SER A 3 -21.26 -11.02 -0.44
N PHE A 4 -21.93 -11.26 0.68
CA PHE A 4 -21.72 -10.53 1.93
C PHE A 4 -21.22 -11.49 3.00
N GLU A 5 -20.25 -11.01 3.76
CA GLU A 5 -19.66 -11.75 4.85
C GLU A 5 -19.57 -10.85 6.08
N GLN A 6 -19.95 -11.39 7.23
CA GLN A 6 -19.87 -10.69 8.50
C GLN A 6 -18.76 -11.30 9.35
N ILE A 7 -17.82 -10.46 9.75
CA ILE A 7 -16.76 -10.81 10.69
C ILE A 7 -16.90 -9.91 11.91
N GLN A 8 -17.00 -10.47 13.10
CA GLN A 8 -16.96 -9.72 14.34
C GLN A 8 -15.56 -9.82 14.96
N LEU A 9 -14.90 -8.67 15.08
CA LEU A 9 -13.69 -8.52 15.86
C LEU A 9 -14.05 -8.19 17.31
N THR A 10 -13.43 -8.90 18.24
CA THR A 10 -13.60 -8.68 19.68
C THR A 10 -12.23 -8.50 20.31
N LEU A 11 -12.06 -7.39 21.04
CA LEU A 11 -10.88 -7.13 21.85
C LEU A 11 -11.20 -7.49 23.30
N GLY A 12 -10.36 -8.32 23.92
CA GLY A 12 -10.41 -8.53 25.37
C GLY A 12 -9.85 -7.29 26.06
N ILE A 13 -10.71 -6.47 26.67
CA ILE A 13 -10.34 -5.22 27.34
C ILE A 13 -10.81 -5.29 28.79
N GLU A 14 -9.90 -5.19 29.76
CA GLU A 14 -10.22 -5.36 31.18
C GLU A 14 -11.10 -4.23 31.73
N ASP A 15 -10.77 -2.97 31.42
CA ASP A 15 -11.46 -1.79 31.95
C ASP A 15 -12.50 -1.18 30.99
N SER A 16 -12.84 -1.89 29.90
CA SER A 16 -13.70 -1.37 28.82
C SER A 16 -13.24 -0.04 28.19
N LEU A 17 -11.94 0.26 28.23
CA LEU A 17 -11.34 1.44 27.63
C LEU A 17 -10.11 1.04 26.81
N VAL A 18 -10.07 1.47 25.55
CA VAL A 18 -8.93 1.32 24.64
C VAL A 18 -8.58 2.68 24.03
N PRO A 19 -7.29 3.04 23.91
CA PRO A 19 -6.87 4.25 23.20
C PRO A 19 -7.38 4.27 21.75
N ILE A 20 -7.76 5.46 21.28
CA ILE A 20 -8.32 5.66 19.94
C ILE A 20 -7.32 5.29 18.86
N ASP A 21 -6.04 5.62 19.04
CA ASP A 21 -4.96 5.32 18.12
C ASP A 21 -4.67 3.81 18.02
N GLU A 22 -4.77 3.07 19.13
CA GLU A 22 -4.71 1.60 19.13
C GLU A 22 -5.89 1.01 18.34
N LEU A 23 -7.10 1.51 18.61
CA LEU A 23 -8.30 1.09 17.90
C LEU A 23 -8.17 1.33 16.39
N ILE A 24 -7.79 2.54 15.98
CA ILE A 24 -7.58 2.91 14.57
C ILE A 24 -6.53 2.01 13.94
N SER A 25 -5.42 1.74 14.62
CA SER A 25 -4.34 0.89 14.11
C SER A 25 -4.81 -0.54 13.84
N ILE A 26 -5.61 -1.11 14.75
CA ILE A 26 -6.19 -2.44 14.58
C ILE A 26 -7.19 -2.46 13.42
N LEU A 27 -8.09 -1.48 13.34
CA LEU A 27 -9.08 -1.38 12.26
C LEU A 27 -8.41 -1.26 10.88
N ASP A 28 -7.43 -0.38 10.77
CA ASP A 28 -6.67 -0.16 9.53
C ASP A 28 -5.85 -1.41 9.16
N GLY A 29 -5.29 -2.11 10.15
CA GLY A 29 -4.67 -3.41 9.95
C GLY A 29 -5.63 -4.46 9.42
N PHE A 30 -6.84 -4.57 9.96
CA PHE A 30 -7.86 -5.53 9.50
C PHE A 30 -8.36 -5.23 8.09
N GLN A 31 -8.58 -3.95 7.77
CA GLN A 31 -8.89 -3.54 6.41
C GLN A 31 -7.73 -3.90 5.46
N GLY A 32 -6.50 -3.57 5.85
CA GLY A 32 -5.30 -3.84 5.07
C GLY A 32 -5.10 -5.32 4.77
N VAL A 33 -5.22 -6.20 5.78
CA VAL A 33 -5.03 -7.66 5.59
C VAL A 33 -6.13 -8.24 4.69
N THR A 34 -7.38 -7.80 4.86
CA THR A 34 -8.51 -8.25 4.04
C THR A 34 -8.29 -7.93 2.56
N LEU A 35 -7.91 -6.69 2.26
CA LEU A 35 -7.72 -6.23 0.89
C LEU A 35 -6.47 -6.86 0.24
N SER A 36 -5.38 -6.98 1.00
CA SER A 36 -4.11 -7.50 0.49
C SER A 36 -4.11 -9.02 0.32
N ILE A 37 -4.84 -9.78 1.14
CA ILE A 37 -5.13 -11.19 0.89
C ILE A 37 -5.88 -11.34 -0.43
N ASN A 38 -6.95 -10.57 -0.65
CA ASN A 38 -7.71 -10.62 -1.91
C ASN A 38 -6.84 -10.26 -3.13
N GLU A 39 -5.99 -9.24 -3.03
CA GLU A 39 -5.02 -8.87 -4.07
C GLU A 39 -4.07 -10.03 -4.38
N THR A 40 -3.59 -10.75 -3.36
CA THR A 40 -2.70 -11.91 -3.55
C THR A 40 -3.43 -13.08 -4.20
N LEU A 41 -4.66 -13.36 -3.78
CA LEU A 41 -5.50 -14.41 -4.39
C LEU A 41 -5.74 -14.14 -5.87
N ASN A 42 -6.03 -12.89 -6.25
CA ASN A 42 -6.17 -12.50 -7.65
C ASN A 42 -4.86 -12.64 -8.43
N LYS A 43 -3.74 -12.16 -7.87
CA LYS A 43 -2.44 -12.14 -8.55
C LYS A 43 -1.87 -13.53 -8.77
N THR A 44 -1.93 -14.39 -7.76
CA THR A 44 -1.23 -15.69 -7.76
C THR A 44 -2.14 -16.83 -8.21
N TYR A 45 -3.42 -16.80 -7.84
CA TYR A 45 -4.33 -17.93 -8.01
C TYR A 45 -5.53 -17.63 -8.92
N SER A 46 -5.72 -16.37 -9.33
CA SER A 46 -6.85 -15.92 -10.15
C SER A 46 -8.23 -16.29 -9.55
N CYS A 47 -8.33 -16.40 -8.22
CA CYS A 47 -9.52 -16.89 -7.53
C CYS A 47 -10.13 -15.90 -6.51
N GLY A 48 -9.57 -14.69 -6.40
CA GLY A 48 -10.09 -13.62 -5.55
C GLY A 48 -11.36 -12.95 -6.12
N PHE A 49 -11.72 -11.82 -5.53
CA PHE A 49 -12.85 -10.98 -5.94
C PHE A 49 -12.35 -9.73 -6.67
N ASP A 50 -13.09 -9.27 -7.68
CA ASP A 50 -12.76 -8.05 -8.45
C ASP A 50 -12.78 -6.81 -7.56
N LYS A 51 -13.69 -6.78 -6.57
CA LYS A 51 -13.77 -5.72 -5.58
C LYS A 51 -14.15 -6.28 -4.21
N VAL A 52 -13.39 -5.87 -3.21
CA VAL A 52 -13.66 -6.12 -1.78
C VAL A 52 -13.73 -4.78 -1.07
N THR A 53 -14.76 -4.57 -0.27
CA THR A 53 -14.87 -3.41 0.62
C THR A 53 -15.16 -3.85 2.03
N VAL A 54 -14.48 -3.24 2.99
CA VAL A 54 -14.62 -3.50 4.43
C VAL A 54 -15.29 -2.29 5.07
N GLN A 55 -16.34 -2.53 5.87
CA GLN A 55 -17.07 -1.49 6.58
C GLN A 55 -17.26 -1.88 8.03
N VAL A 56 -17.06 -0.94 8.95
CA VAL A 56 -17.44 -1.12 10.36
C VAL A 56 -18.93 -0.83 10.51
N LEU A 57 -19.70 -1.74 11.11
CA LEU A 57 -21.12 -1.48 11.42
C LEU A 57 -21.22 -0.78 12.77
N GLY A 58 -21.93 0.35 12.83
CA GLY A 58 -22.25 1.02 14.09
C GLY A 58 -23.39 0.30 14.80
N PHE A 59 -23.22 -0.02 16.09
CA PHE A 59 -24.30 -0.51 16.94
C PHE A 59 -24.95 0.61 17.74
N GLU A 60 -26.26 0.47 18.01
CA GLU A 60 -27.01 1.45 18.80
C GLU A 60 -26.53 1.53 20.26
N HIS A 61 -25.97 0.47 20.87
CA HIS A 61 -25.55 0.46 22.28
C HIS A 61 -24.16 -0.19 22.52
N GLY A 62 -23.20 0.62 22.97
CA GLY A 62 -22.23 0.32 24.05
C GLY A 62 -21.41 -0.97 24.08
N SER A 63 -21.05 -1.61 22.95
CA SER A 63 -20.12 -2.75 22.96
C SER A 63 -18.87 -2.46 22.12
N PHE A 64 -17.67 -2.77 22.64
CA PHE A 64 -16.41 -2.82 21.87
C PHE A 64 -16.30 -4.10 21.02
N ARG A 65 -17.44 -4.56 20.48
CA ARG A 65 -17.48 -5.50 19.38
C ARG A 65 -17.49 -4.67 18.12
N ILE A 66 -16.52 -4.91 17.26
CA ILE A 66 -16.39 -4.18 16.01
C ILE A 66 -16.84 -5.13 14.91
N PRO A 67 -18.12 -5.07 14.53
CA PRO A 67 -18.60 -5.85 13.41
C PRO A 67 -18.06 -5.25 12.11
N PHE A 68 -17.50 -6.09 11.27
CA PHE A 68 -17.13 -5.78 9.91
C PHE A 68 -18.10 -6.44 8.94
N SER A 69 -18.51 -5.68 7.93
CA SER A 69 -19.13 -6.21 6.73
C SER A 69 -18.10 -6.21 5.62
N ILE A 70 -17.88 -7.38 5.02
CA ILE A 70 -17.09 -7.54 3.81
C ILE A 70 -18.07 -7.75 2.66
N ASP A 71 -18.15 -6.75 1.79
CA ASP A 71 -18.91 -6.81 0.55
C ASP A 71 -17.96 -7.19 -0.60
N LYS A 72 -18.30 -8.28 -1.27
CA LYS A 72 -17.47 -8.98 -2.25
C LYS A 72 -18.19 -8.99 -3.59
N PHE A 73 -17.56 -8.46 -4.63
CA PHE A 73 -18.15 -8.31 -5.96
C PHE A 73 -17.27 -8.91 -7.03
N SER A 74 -17.89 -9.64 -7.96
CA SER A 74 -17.25 -10.15 -9.18
C SER A 74 -18.12 -9.91 -10.42
N GLU A 75 -17.53 -9.39 -11.50
CA GLU A 75 -18.19 -9.11 -12.78
C GLU A 75 -18.25 -10.35 -13.69
N HIS A 76 -17.26 -11.24 -13.61
CA HIS A 76 -17.16 -12.40 -14.49
C HIS A 76 -17.83 -13.65 -13.90
N ILE A 77 -18.90 -14.12 -14.55
CA ILE A 77 -19.64 -15.36 -14.18
C ILE A 77 -18.75 -16.62 -14.29
N LEU A 78 -17.66 -16.55 -15.06
CA LEU A 78 -16.76 -17.66 -15.37
C LEU A 78 -15.48 -17.72 -14.51
N CYS A 79 -15.19 -16.70 -13.69
CA CYS A 79 -14.09 -16.82 -12.73
C CYS A 79 -14.59 -17.65 -11.55
N PRO A 80 -13.88 -18.72 -11.17
CA PRO A 80 -14.17 -19.42 -9.94
C PRO A 80 -13.85 -18.50 -8.77
N VAL A 81 -14.89 -17.84 -8.26
CA VAL A 81 -14.80 -17.01 -7.07
C VAL A 81 -14.80 -17.93 -5.86
N LEU A 82 -13.93 -17.66 -4.89
CA LEU A 82 -13.87 -18.32 -3.57
C LEU A 82 -15.27 -18.68 -3.03
N SER A 83 -15.53 -19.97 -2.77
CA SER A 83 -16.60 -20.36 -1.83
C SER A 83 -16.18 -20.03 -0.39
N THR A 84 -14.87 -20.04 -0.14
CA THR A 84 -14.27 -19.78 1.16
C THR A 84 -14.47 -18.34 1.63
N VAL A 85 -14.78 -18.26 2.91
CA VAL A 85 -15.01 -17.03 3.67
C VAL A 85 -13.66 -16.35 3.94
N ILE A 86 -13.53 -15.05 3.67
CA ILE A 86 -12.26 -14.31 3.84
C ILE A 86 -11.80 -14.35 5.31
N GLY A 87 -12.74 -14.38 6.25
CA GLY A 87 -12.49 -14.59 7.67
C GLY A 87 -11.76 -15.90 7.97
N SER A 88 -12.11 -17.00 7.28
CA SER A 88 -11.38 -18.27 7.40
C SER A 88 -9.92 -18.12 6.99
N LEU A 89 -9.65 -17.39 5.91
CA LEU A 89 -8.29 -17.15 5.41
C LEU A 89 -7.48 -16.27 6.36
N ILE A 90 -8.08 -15.20 6.88
CA ILE A 90 -7.43 -14.33 7.87
C ILE A 90 -7.08 -15.15 9.12
N VAL A 91 -8.03 -15.93 9.63
CA VAL A 91 -7.82 -16.79 10.81
C VAL A 91 -6.74 -17.82 10.56
N TRP A 92 -6.78 -18.51 9.41
CA TRP A 92 -5.75 -19.46 9.03
C TRP A 92 -4.36 -18.81 8.96
N TYR A 93 -4.27 -17.65 8.32
CA TYR A 93 -3.00 -16.93 8.21
C TYR A 93 -2.44 -16.55 9.58
N LEU A 94 -3.30 -16.05 10.48
CA LEU A 94 -2.88 -15.55 11.80
C LEU A 94 -2.61 -16.65 12.83
N THR A 95 -3.22 -17.84 12.74
CA THR A 95 -3.31 -18.76 13.90
C THR A 95 -2.69 -20.13 13.73
N THR A 96 -2.72 -20.73 12.53
CA THR A 96 -2.21 -22.11 12.35
C THR A 96 -0.77 -22.12 11.89
N ASP A 97 -0.03 -23.20 12.09
CA ASP A 97 1.32 -23.41 11.52
C ASP A 97 1.28 -24.22 10.22
N ASN A 98 0.09 -24.62 9.76
CA ASN A 98 -0.07 -25.24 8.45
C ASN A 98 0.14 -24.20 7.35
N ASN A 99 1.18 -24.41 6.54
CA ASN A 99 1.53 -23.52 5.43
C ASN A 99 0.59 -23.63 4.23
N GLN A 100 -0.30 -24.62 4.19
CA GLN A 100 -1.25 -24.76 3.09
C GLN A 100 -2.70 -24.74 3.57
N MET A 101 -3.55 -24.03 2.85
CA MET A 101 -5.00 -24.06 3.00
C MET A 101 -5.61 -24.44 1.67
N SER A 102 -6.46 -25.46 1.70
CA SER A 102 -7.25 -25.79 0.53
C SER A 102 -8.50 -24.93 0.48
N ILE A 103 -8.76 -24.40 -0.70
CA ILE A 103 -9.95 -23.60 -1.03
C ILE A 103 -10.75 -24.34 -2.07
N GLN A 104 -12.06 -24.45 -1.86
CA GLN A 104 -12.96 -24.98 -2.86
C GLN A 104 -13.40 -23.86 -3.82
N LEU A 105 -13.37 -24.19 -5.11
CA LEU A 105 -13.90 -23.39 -6.18
C LEU A 105 -15.02 -24.20 -6.87
N PRO A 106 -15.94 -23.57 -7.62
CA PRO A 106 -17.07 -24.27 -8.22
C PRO A 106 -16.70 -25.53 -9.03
N ASN A 107 -15.51 -25.55 -9.64
CA ASN A 107 -15.08 -26.63 -10.55
C ASN A 107 -13.71 -27.24 -10.18
N GLU A 108 -13.04 -26.75 -9.13
CA GLU A 108 -11.69 -27.19 -8.78
C GLU A 108 -11.36 -26.90 -7.32
N GLN A 109 -10.23 -27.42 -6.86
CA GLN A 109 -9.71 -27.18 -5.52
C GLN A 109 -8.33 -26.53 -5.67
N VAL A 110 -8.15 -25.36 -5.06
CA VAL A 110 -6.88 -24.63 -5.10
C VAL A 110 -6.19 -24.72 -3.75
N SER A 111 -4.93 -25.14 -3.76
CA SER A 111 -4.08 -25.11 -2.57
C SER A 111 -3.37 -23.76 -2.49
N ILE A 112 -3.73 -22.97 -1.47
CA ILE A 112 -3.10 -21.69 -1.17
C ILE A 112 -1.92 -21.95 -0.25
N ASP A 113 -0.75 -21.45 -0.63
CA ASP A 113 0.46 -21.49 0.18
C ASP A 113 0.61 -20.17 0.93
N ARG A 114 0.93 -20.26 2.22
CA ARG A 114 1.14 -19.12 3.10
C ARG A 114 2.30 -18.25 2.63
N THR A 115 3.32 -18.84 2.03
CA THR A 115 4.50 -18.08 1.59
C THR A 115 4.13 -16.99 0.58
N GLU A 116 3.06 -17.18 -0.19
CA GLU A 116 2.56 -16.16 -1.13
C GLU A 116 2.02 -14.93 -0.40
N PHE A 117 1.37 -15.12 0.75
CA PHE A 117 0.93 -14.03 1.63
C PHE A 117 2.11 -13.39 2.35
N ASP A 118 3.07 -14.19 2.83
CA ASP A 118 4.29 -13.70 3.48
C ASP A 118 5.14 -12.87 2.51
N CYS A 119 5.16 -13.19 1.22
CA CYS A 119 5.84 -12.41 0.19
C CYS A 119 5.16 -11.05 -0.08
N ASN A 120 3.86 -10.92 0.20
CA ASN A 120 3.14 -9.66 0.01
C ASN A 120 3.39 -8.66 1.15
N LYS A 121 4.13 -7.59 0.85
CA LYS A 121 4.45 -6.53 1.82
C LYS A 121 3.22 -5.91 2.47
N LYS A 122 2.11 -5.72 1.74
CA LYS A 122 0.89 -5.12 2.30
C LYS A 122 0.24 -6.05 3.33
N VAL A 123 0.29 -7.36 3.09
CA VAL A 123 -0.18 -8.36 4.07
C VAL A 123 0.68 -8.26 5.33
N ARG A 124 2.02 -8.32 5.19
CA ARG A 124 2.97 -8.19 6.31
C ARG A 124 2.79 -6.90 7.09
N ASP A 125 2.75 -5.76 6.42
CA ASP A 125 2.58 -4.44 7.05
C ASP A 125 1.27 -4.38 7.87
N SER A 126 0.19 -4.95 7.32
CA SER A 126 -1.12 -4.98 7.96
C SER A 126 -1.14 -5.89 9.19
N VAL A 127 -0.54 -7.07 9.08
CA VAL A 127 -0.43 -8.00 10.21
C VAL A 127 0.52 -7.48 11.28
N ASN A 128 1.67 -6.90 10.91
CA ASN A 128 2.57 -6.23 11.85
C ASN A 128 1.84 -5.11 12.60
N LYS A 129 0.98 -4.34 11.93
CA LYS A 129 0.18 -3.29 12.57
C LYS A 129 -0.78 -3.86 13.61
N ILE A 130 -1.53 -4.92 13.28
CA ILE A 130 -2.43 -5.59 14.25
C ILE A 130 -1.61 -6.16 15.41
N ALA A 131 -0.60 -6.98 15.11
CA ALA A 131 0.18 -7.72 16.09
C ALA A 131 0.94 -6.78 17.05
N LYS A 132 1.69 -5.81 16.53
CA LYS A 132 2.44 -4.85 17.35
C LYS A 132 1.50 -4.03 18.24
N THR A 133 0.32 -3.63 17.74
CA THR A 133 -0.66 -2.90 18.55
C THR A 133 -1.20 -3.76 19.69
N VAL A 134 -1.66 -4.97 19.40
CA VAL A 134 -2.23 -5.87 20.42
C VAL A 134 -1.17 -6.30 21.44
N ILE A 135 0.06 -6.59 21.01
CA ILE A 135 1.15 -7.02 21.90
C ILE A 135 1.54 -5.91 22.85
N ASN A 136 1.76 -4.69 22.33
CA ASN A 136 2.26 -3.55 23.10
C ASN A 136 1.17 -2.87 23.94
N SER A 137 -0.10 -3.13 23.67
CA SER A 137 -1.20 -2.59 24.48
C SER A 137 -1.24 -3.25 25.86
N GLU A 138 -1.22 -2.42 26.90
CA GLU A 138 -1.48 -2.82 28.28
C GLU A 138 -2.98 -3.05 28.55
N LYS A 139 -3.86 -2.54 27.67
CA LYS A 139 -5.33 -2.64 27.83
C LYS A 139 -5.93 -3.84 27.11
N ILE A 140 -5.28 -4.33 26.06
CA ILE A 140 -5.77 -5.45 25.25
C ILE A 140 -5.10 -6.75 25.73
N SER A 141 -5.90 -7.66 26.28
CA SER A 141 -5.44 -8.97 26.75
C SER A 141 -5.45 -10.02 25.64
N ASN A 142 -6.42 -9.97 24.74
CA ASN A 142 -6.54 -10.88 23.61
C ASN A 142 -7.30 -10.27 22.42
N LEU A 143 -7.15 -10.92 21.27
CA LEU A 143 -7.86 -10.65 20.03
C LEU A 143 -8.73 -11.85 19.70
N SER A 144 -9.99 -11.65 19.32
CA SER A 144 -10.85 -12.75 18.88
C SER A 144 -11.59 -12.39 17.59
N LEU A 145 -11.69 -13.36 16.69
CA LEU A 145 -12.45 -13.27 15.45
C LEU A 145 -13.61 -14.25 15.49
N LYS A 146 -14.78 -13.74 15.10
CA LYS A 146 -15.99 -14.54 14.98
C LYS A 146 -16.58 -14.35 13.58
N TYR A 147 -16.86 -15.43 12.88
CA TYR A 147 -17.38 -15.41 11.52
C TYR A 147 -18.24 -16.65 11.26
N ARG A 148 -18.90 -16.73 10.10
CA ARG A 148 -19.55 -17.96 9.64
C ARG A 148 -18.73 -18.61 8.55
N ASP A 149 -18.44 -19.90 8.65
CA ASP A 149 -17.68 -20.64 7.65
C ASP A 149 -18.52 -21.01 6.40
N GLU A 150 -17.95 -21.82 5.51
CA GLU A 150 -18.59 -22.28 4.28
C GLU A 150 -19.85 -23.12 4.52
N ASP A 151 -19.90 -23.82 5.65
CA ASP A 151 -21.06 -24.62 6.09
C ASP A 151 -22.08 -23.76 6.87
N ASN A 152 -21.90 -22.45 6.88
CA ASN A 152 -22.68 -21.46 7.63
C ASN A 152 -22.69 -21.75 9.15
N GLN A 153 -21.67 -22.45 9.64
CA GLN A 153 -21.44 -22.67 11.07
C GLN A 153 -20.70 -21.47 11.66
N GLU A 154 -21.08 -21.12 12.90
CA GLU A 154 -20.44 -20.04 13.62
C GLU A 154 -19.10 -20.50 14.18
N VAL A 155 -18.02 -19.86 13.73
CA VAL A 155 -16.66 -20.10 14.19
C VAL A 155 -16.20 -18.91 15.02
N SER A 156 -15.64 -19.17 16.20
CA SER A 156 -15.01 -18.16 17.05
C SER A 156 -13.60 -18.61 17.41
N VAL A 157 -12.60 -17.82 17.02
CA VAL A 157 -11.19 -18.12 17.28
C VAL A 157 -10.59 -16.98 18.09
N GLN A 158 -10.05 -17.33 19.25
CA GLN A 158 -9.20 -16.44 20.03
C GLN A 158 -7.77 -16.56 19.53
N ILE A 159 -7.13 -15.43 19.27
CA ILE A 159 -5.76 -15.27 18.82
C ILE A 159 -4.96 -14.72 20.00
N ASP A 160 -4.05 -15.52 20.54
CA ASP A 160 -3.22 -15.09 21.65
C ASP A 160 -2.04 -14.22 21.20
N LYS A 161 -1.42 -13.50 22.14
CA LYS A 161 -0.29 -12.60 21.85
C LYS A 161 0.93 -13.33 21.31
N ASN A 162 1.16 -14.60 21.67
CA ASN A 162 2.29 -15.39 21.18
C ASN A 162 2.07 -15.79 19.71
N GLN A 163 0.86 -16.18 19.33
CA GLN A 163 0.48 -16.43 17.94
C GLN A 163 0.70 -15.17 17.09
N LEU A 164 0.29 -14.00 17.58
CA LEU A 164 0.54 -12.73 16.90
C LEU A 164 2.03 -12.39 16.81
N ALA A 165 2.80 -12.64 17.87
CA ALA A 165 4.24 -12.39 17.88
C ALA A 165 4.97 -13.22 16.82
N ASN A 166 4.57 -14.49 16.66
CA ASN A 166 5.09 -15.41 15.64
C ASN A 166 4.73 -15.01 14.20
N ARG A 167 3.86 -14.01 14.01
CA ARG A 167 3.48 -13.48 12.69
C ARG A 167 4.13 -12.16 12.35
N ILE A 168 4.87 -11.55 13.28
CA ILE A 168 5.63 -10.33 13.00
C ILE A 168 6.79 -10.67 12.08
N THR A 169 6.82 -10.02 10.92
CA THR A 169 7.89 -10.19 9.93
C THR A 169 8.41 -8.82 9.49
N ASP A 170 9.63 -8.49 9.90
CA ASP A 170 10.32 -7.23 9.54
C ASP A 170 11.31 -7.45 8.39
N ILE A 171 10.97 -8.36 7.46
CA ILE A 171 11.81 -8.61 6.29
C ILE A 171 11.64 -7.44 5.31
N GLU A 172 12.66 -6.59 5.27
CA GLU A 172 12.84 -5.59 4.23
C GLU A 172 13.38 -6.29 2.97
N GLY A 173 12.85 -5.93 1.80
CA GLY A 173 13.40 -6.41 0.53
C GLY A 173 14.84 -5.96 0.34
N ASP A 174 15.59 -6.63 -0.54
CA ASP A 174 16.96 -6.21 -0.85
C ASP A 174 16.94 -4.84 -1.53
N VAL A 175 17.67 -3.88 -0.95
CA VAL A 175 17.78 -2.53 -1.50
C VAL A 175 19.16 -2.34 -2.10
N VAL A 176 19.21 -2.19 -3.43
CA VAL A 176 20.42 -1.81 -4.15
C VAL A 176 20.32 -0.34 -4.54
N ILE A 177 21.28 0.46 -4.11
CA ILE A 177 21.35 1.89 -4.43
C ILE A 177 22.50 2.11 -5.41
N GLN A 178 22.17 2.66 -6.58
CA GLN A 178 23.14 3.07 -7.59
C GLN A 178 23.12 4.59 -7.73
N ASN A 179 24.28 5.22 -7.58
CA ASN A 179 24.44 6.65 -7.81
C ASN A 179 25.16 6.84 -9.15
N ILE A 180 24.57 7.60 -10.05
CA ILE A 180 25.11 7.86 -11.39
C ILE A 180 25.32 9.35 -11.52
N SER A 181 26.54 9.75 -11.83
CA SER A 181 26.92 11.17 -11.93
C SER A 181 26.87 11.67 -13.37
N ASN A 182 26.65 12.98 -13.53
CA ASN A 182 26.74 13.68 -14.83
C ASN A 182 25.85 13.11 -15.94
N VAL A 183 24.64 12.70 -15.58
CA VAL A 183 23.62 12.20 -16.50
C VAL A 183 22.91 13.37 -17.18
N ARG A 184 22.68 13.23 -18.49
CA ARG A 184 21.84 14.14 -19.27
C ARG A 184 20.40 13.63 -19.29
N LEU A 185 19.47 14.43 -18.78
CA LEU A 185 18.04 14.14 -18.76
C LEU A 185 17.29 15.15 -19.62
N GLU A 186 16.42 14.67 -20.49
CA GLU A 186 15.56 15.54 -21.31
C GLU A 186 14.20 15.73 -20.63
N ILE A 187 13.77 16.96 -20.45
CA ILE A 187 12.49 17.31 -19.82
C ILE A 187 11.34 16.98 -20.79
N VAL A 188 10.47 16.04 -20.40
CA VAL A 188 9.31 15.65 -21.20
C VAL A 188 8.09 16.50 -20.84
N SER A 189 7.96 16.88 -19.57
CA SER A 189 6.95 17.81 -19.09
C SER A 189 7.58 18.71 -18.02
N PRO A 190 7.70 20.03 -18.28
CA PRO A 190 8.25 20.94 -17.29
C PRO A 190 7.33 21.00 -16.07
N THR A 191 7.93 20.96 -14.88
CA THR A 191 7.22 21.12 -13.61
C THR A 191 7.75 22.39 -12.95
N LEU A 192 6.87 23.37 -12.74
CA LEU A 192 7.23 24.67 -12.17
C LEU A 192 6.78 24.81 -10.70
N GLU A 193 6.51 23.68 -10.05
CA GLU A 193 6.11 23.65 -8.65
C GLU A 193 7.31 23.29 -7.76
N ALA A 194 7.60 24.13 -6.78
CA ALA A 194 8.71 23.95 -5.83
C ALA A 194 8.45 22.87 -4.76
N LYS A 195 7.45 22.01 -4.97
CA LYS A 195 7.13 20.90 -4.06
C LYS A 195 7.73 19.60 -4.60
N SER A 196 7.73 18.55 -3.79
CA SER A 196 8.18 17.18 -4.11
C SER A 196 7.33 16.54 -5.24
N VAL A 197 7.39 17.11 -6.43
CA VAL A 197 6.69 16.63 -7.62
C VAL A 197 7.62 15.68 -8.37
N GLN A 198 7.04 14.64 -8.96
CA GLN A 198 7.76 13.73 -9.83
C GLN A 198 7.93 14.37 -11.21
N TRP A 199 9.18 14.63 -11.59
CA TRP A 199 9.55 15.17 -12.89
C TRP A 199 9.52 14.08 -13.95
N LYS A 200 8.81 14.31 -15.05
CA LYS A 200 8.83 13.41 -16.21
C LYS A 200 9.99 13.77 -17.12
N VAL A 201 10.99 12.90 -17.17
CA VAL A 201 12.22 13.08 -17.94
C VAL A 201 12.51 11.85 -18.80
N ARG A 202 13.26 12.03 -19.89
CA ARG A 202 13.78 10.92 -20.71
C ARG A 202 15.18 10.57 -20.24
N TYR A 203 15.36 9.31 -19.85
CA TYR A 203 16.63 8.70 -19.45
C TYR A 203 16.79 7.39 -20.24
N GLU A 204 17.93 7.22 -20.93
CA GLU A 204 18.21 6.06 -21.78
C GLU A 204 17.07 5.74 -22.78
N GLY A 205 16.52 6.78 -23.41
CA GLY A 205 15.42 6.67 -24.37
C GLY A 205 14.04 6.41 -23.78
N LYS A 206 13.93 6.12 -22.47
CA LYS A 206 12.66 5.83 -21.78
C LYS A 206 12.20 7.03 -20.97
N VAL A 207 10.89 7.31 -20.98
CA VAL A 207 10.30 8.33 -20.10
C VAL A 207 10.18 7.75 -18.68
N ARG A 208 10.75 8.44 -17.71
CA ARG A 208 10.78 8.06 -16.29
C ARG A 208 10.26 9.20 -15.43
N SER A 209 9.56 8.86 -14.37
CA SER A 209 9.22 9.79 -13.29
C SER A 209 10.35 9.79 -12.26
N MET A 210 11.00 10.95 -12.06
CA MET A 210 12.09 11.11 -11.09
C MET A 210 11.73 12.16 -10.05
N LYS A 211 12.04 11.90 -8.77
CA LYS A 211 11.86 12.90 -7.71
C LYS A 211 13.02 13.90 -7.75
N MET A 212 12.73 15.20 -7.72
CA MET A 212 13.77 16.23 -7.56
C MET A 212 14.09 16.38 -6.07
N ASN A 213 15.32 16.06 -5.67
CA ASN A 213 15.81 16.20 -4.30
C ASN A 213 16.82 17.35 -4.14
N ASP A 214 17.23 18.00 -5.24
CA ASP A 214 18.10 19.17 -5.18
C ASP A 214 17.30 20.39 -4.70
N LEU A 215 17.47 20.72 -3.41
CA LEU A 215 16.78 21.84 -2.78
C LEU A 215 17.19 23.20 -3.36
N GLY A 216 18.45 23.37 -3.74
CA GLY A 216 18.94 24.62 -4.32
C GLY A 216 18.32 24.87 -5.69
N PHE A 217 18.24 23.81 -6.51
CA PHE A 217 17.56 23.88 -7.81
C PHE A 217 16.05 24.13 -7.64
N LEU A 218 15.38 23.48 -6.68
CA LEU A 218 13.96 23.73 -6.39
C LEU A 218 13.69 25.17 -5.93
N GLU A 219 14.62 25.77 -5.18
CA GLU A 219 14.50 27.16 -4.76
C GLU A 219 14.55 28.14 -5.96
N LEU A 220 15.45 27.92 -6.93
CA LEU A 220 15.52 28.71 -8.16
C LEU A 220 14.21 28.65 -8.96
N ILE A 221 13.59 27.47 -9.04
CA ILE A 221 12.27 27.30 -9.68
C ILE A 221 11.19 28.04 -8.89
N GLY A 222 11.19 27.91 -7.56
CA GLY A 222 10.21 28.56 -6.69
C GLY A 222 10.24 30.08 -6.77
N ARG A 223 11.43 30.67 -6.91
CA ARG A 223 11.63 32.11 -7.13
C ARG A 223 11.25 32.57 -8.54
N ARG A 224 10.98 31.63 -9.47
CA ARG A 224 10.72 31.86 -10.91
C ARG A 224 11.90 32.45 -11.66
N ASP A 225 13.11 32.25 -11.15
CA ASP A 225 14.35 32.75 -11.78
C ASP A 225 14.69 31.96 -13.05
N ILE A 226 14.11 30.76 -13.20
CA ILE A 226 14.36 29.83 -14.30
C ILE A 226 13.06 29.24 -14.84
N ALA A 227 12.99 29.05 -16.16
CA ALA A 227 11.89 28.40 -16.85
C ALA A 227 12.40 27.26 -17.74
N PHE A 228 11.54 26.27 -18.00
CA PHE A 228 11.85 25.11 -18.82
C PHE A 228 10.79 24.85 -19.88
N SER A 229 11.22 24.39 -21.03
CA SER A 229 10.41 23.89 -22.13
C SER A 229 10.55 22.38 -22.27
N LYS A 230 9.57 21.76 -22.92
CA LYS A 230 9.69 20.37 -23.35
C LYS A 230 10.87 20.23 -24.31
N GLY A 231 11.74 19.25 -24.07
CA GLY A 231 12.95 19.01 -24.86
C GLY A 231 14.22 19.60 -24.25
N ASP A 232 14.10 20.44 -23.22
CA ASP A 232 15.26 20.99 -22.51
C ASP A 232 16.08 19.89 -21.83
N ILE A 233 17.40 20.05 -21.80
CA ILE A 233 18.32 19.06 -21.24
C ILE A 233 18.97 19.60 -19.98
N ILE A 234 18.82 18.87 -18.87
CA ILE A 234 19.57 19.12 -17.64
C ILE A 234 20.69 18.09 -17.49
N THR A 235 21.82 18.50 -16.92
CA THR A 235 22.93 17.62 -16.52
C THR A 235 22.94 17.54 -15.01
N CYS A 236 22.86 16.32 -14.46
CA CYS A 236 22.62 16.10 -13.04
C CYS A 236 23.19 14.77 -12.56
N ASN A 237 23.28 14.62 -11.24
CA ASN A 237 23.45 13.34 -10.58
C ASN A 237 22.08 12.73 -10.31
N ILE A 238 21.97 11.42 -10.51
CA ILE A 238 20.78 10.64 -10.19
C ILE A 238 21.10 9.50 -9.23
N GLN A 239 20.10 9.11 -8.46
CA GLN A 239 20.09 7.91 -7.66
C GLN A 239 18.98 6.99 -8.16
N ILE A 240 19.35 5.73 -8.42
CA ILE A 240 18.42 4.66 -8.74
C ILE A 240 18.38 3.73 -7.53
N THR A 241 17.21 3.60 -6.92
CA THR A 241 16.96 2.65 -5.84
C THR A 241 16.19 1.48 -6.42
N GLU A 242 16.84 0.34 -6.47
CA GLU A 242 16.24 -0.95 -6.79
C GLU A 242 15.81 -1.61 -5.49
N ILE A 243 14.52 -1.94 -5.38
CA ILE A 243 13.94 -2.63 -4.25
C ILE A 243 13.46 -3.97 -4.79
N THR A 244 14.19 -5.03 -4.50
CA THR A 244 13.74 -6.40 -4.74
C THR A 244 12.86 -6.79 -3.57
N GLU A 245 11.57 -6.79 -3.81
CA GLU A 245 10.59 -7.24 -2.83
C GLU A 245 10.72 -8.75 -2.63
N ILE A 246 10.22 -9.27 -1.50
CA ILE A 246 10.31 -10.70 -1.15
C ILE A 246 9.61 -11.60 -2.20
N ASP A 247 8.59 -11.07 -2.88
CA ASP A 247 7.92 -11.76 -3.99
C ASP A 247 8.75 -11.83 -5.30
N GLY A 248 10.02 -11.40 -5.25
CA GLY A 248 10.92 -11.31 -6.39
C GLY A 248 10.62 -10.15 -7.35
N SER A 249 9.58 -9.35 -7.07
CA SER A 249 9.28 -8.18 -7.90
C SER A 249 10.29 -7.05 -7.65
N VAL A 250 10.71 -6.41 -8.72
CA VAL A 250 11.71 -5.34 -8.67
C VAL A 250 11.03 -4.00 -8.89
N LYS A 251 11.08 -3.13 -7.87
CA LYS A 251 10.65 -1.73 -7.98
C LYS A 251 11.85 -0.82 -8.14
N LEU A 252 11.85 -0.02 -9.20
CA LEU A 252 12.85 1.00 -9.44
C LEU A 252 12.30 2.38 -9.08
N LYS A 253 12.96 3.07 -8.15
CA LYS A 253 12.73 4.49 -7.85
C LYS A 253 13.91 5.30 -8.38
N TYR A 254 13.60 6.46 -8.94
CA TYR A 254 14.59 7.36 -9.51
C TYR A 254 14.50 8.72 -8.81
N ALA A 255 15.64 9.28 -8.45
CA ALA A 255 15.74 10.61 -7.88
C ALA A 255 16.87 11.40 -8.55
N ILE A 256 16.62 12.66 -8.85
CA ILE A 256 17.65 13.63 -9.22
C ILE A 256 18.18 14.20 -7.92
N THR A 257 19.46 13.96 -7.63
CA THR A 257 20.08 14.32 -6.35
C THR A 257 20.76 15.68 -6.41
N GLN A 258 21.30 16.06 -7.56
CA GLN A 258 21.98 17.34 -7.75
C GLN A 258 21.98 17.75 -9.23
N VAL A 259 21.62 19.00 -9.54
CA VAL A 259 21.63 19.55 -10.90
C VAL A 259 22.88 20.43 -11.07
N HIS A 260 23.67 20.14 -12.10
CA HIS A 260 24.93 20.86 -12.39
C HIS A 260 24.77 21.88 -13.51
N ASN A 261 23.98 21.54 -14.52
CA ASN A 261 23.80 22.39 -15.70
C ASN A 261 22.37 22.29 -16.22
N PHE A 262 21.82 23.41 -16.67
CA PHE A 262 20.47 23.53 -17.20
C PHE A 262 20.38 24.77 -18.10
N PRO A 263 19.48 24.77 -19.10
CA PRO A 263 19.31 25.92 -19.96
C PRO A 263 18.78 27.12 -19.14
N HIS A 264 19.43 28.27 -19.31
CA HIS A 264 19.03 29.50 -18.65
C HIS A 264 18.00 30.25 -19.51
N TYR A 265 16.73 30.15 -19.11
CA TYR A 265 15.67 31.03 -19.61
C TYR A 265 15.16 31.91 -18.48
N HIS A 266 15.31 33.23 -18.61
CA HIS A 266 14.68 34.18 -17.70
C HIS A 266 13.23 34.40 -18.14
N ARG A 267 12.30 34.33 -17.19
CA ARG A 267 10.89 34.61 -17.46
C ARG A 267 10.71 36.11 -17.63
N VAL A 268 10.48 36.58 -18.86
CA VAL A 268 10.13 37.99 -19.11
C VAL A 268 8.74 38.23 -18.52
N ILE A 269 8.65 39.12 -17.52
CA ILE A 269 7.39 39.62 -17.01
C ILE A 269 7.02 40.80 -17.91
N ASN A 270 6.11 40.60 -18.86
CA ASN A 270 5.57 41.69 -19.67
C ASN A 270 4.69 42.60 -18.79
N ALA A 271 5.33 43.56 -18.12
CA ALA A 271 4.67 44.69 -17.47
C ALA A 271 5.20 46.06 -17.97
N GLU A 272 6.15 46.10 -18.92
CA GLU A 272 6.76 47.37 -19.38
C GLU A 272 6.55 47.70 -20.88
N GLU A 273 5.77 46.93 -21.63
CA GLU A 273 5.47 47.24 -23.05
C GLU A 273 4.30 48.23 -23.26
N GLN A 274 3.79 48.91 -22.22
CA GLN A 274 2.74 49.94 -22.38
C GLN A 274 3.25 51.40 -22.37
N ASN A 275 4.55 51.67 -22.28
CA ASN A 275 5.09 53.04 -22.27
C ASN A 275 5.98 53.42 -23.46
N LEU A 276 5.91 52.68 -24.57
CA LEU A 276 6.57 53.05 -25.82
C LEU A 276 5.53 53.16 -26.93
N ASN A 277 4.74 54.23 -26.90
CA ASN A 277 4.14 54.92 -28.06
C ASN A 277 3.17 56.00 -27.55
N LEU A 278 3.70 57.18 -27.24
CA LEU A 278 2.98 58.47 -27.24
C LEU A 278 4.02 59.59 -27.17
N GLU A 279 4.68 59.85 -28.31
CA GLU A 279 5.05 61.19 -28.79
C GLU A 279 4.92 61.20 -30.32
#